data_AF-A0A316EFP0-F1
#
_entry.id   AF-A0A316EFP0-F1
#
_cell.length_a   1.000
_cell.length_b   1.000
_cell.length_c   1.000
_cell.angle_alpha   90.00
_cell.angle_beta   90.00
_cell.angle_gamma   90.00
#
_symmetry.space_group_name_H-M   'P 1'
#
loop_
_entity.id
_entity.type
_entity.pdbx_description
1 polymer ?
#
loop_
_entity_poly.entity_id
_entity_poly.type
_entity_poly.pdbx_seq_one_letter_code
_entity_poly.pdbx_strand_id
1 'polypeptide(L)'
;NCAGTVTWNNGLPSGSTATVSPTTTTSYIATCTVGTCSATATSTVTVNSLPNLNVVSTVCSPNLQTYTITFSSNGTVTSSAGIVDNNAKTVSNISVGTNVTLTATLNNCTTNVQVTSPNCPCPTVNQPVSGGNVTVCSNVNIPALSVTVGANESANWYNNSGGVLASNTLTYTPTTAGAYFVEAYNLTNNCKSATKVQINLVIKNAPTISPTVKQATCNVTVANNDAKILFTSTNGDKYNIVLGSAFTGTGNYTTATNLNAGGGNKLNIPNPTTAQQYTIRVYNETDTCYSDSTVTLTPKNCVLICEPFKCTDLKVRIN
;
A
#
# COMPACT_ATOMS: atom_id res chain seq x y z
N ASN A 1 -32.22 33.93 -72.77
CA ASN A 1 -31.51 34.25 -74.02
C ASN A 1 -31.87 35.65 -74.47
N CYS A 2 -30.89 36.55 -74.50
CA CYS A 2 -31.01 37.90 -75.04
C CYS A 2 -30.66 37.87 -76.53
N ALA A 3 -31.45 38.53 -77.39
CA ALA A 3 -31.19 38.64 -78.83
C ALA A 3 -30.39 39.89 -79.23
N GLY A 4 -30.02 40.74 -78.25
CA GLY A 4 -29.26 41.98 -78.45
C GLY A 4 -28.01 42.05 -77.59
N THR A 5 -27.54 43.26 -77.28
CA THR A 5 -26.30 43.48 -76.52
C THR A 5 -26.55 43.32 -75.03
N VAL A 6 -25.75 42.47 -74.37
CA VAL A 6 -25.76 42.31 -72.91
C VAL A 6 -24.59 43.08 -72.30
N THR A 7 -24.87 43.97 -71.36
CA THR A 7 -23.88 44.68 -70.55
C THR A 7 -24.06 44.34 -69.07
N TRP A 8 -22.98 44.48 -68.29
CA TRP A 8 -22.98 44.14 -66.86
C TRP A 8 -22.74 45.39 -66.00
N ASN A 9 -23.43 45.49 -64.86
CA ASN A 9 -23.32 46.62 -63.93
C ASN A 9 -21.90 46.84 -63.34
N ASN A 10 -21.08 45.79 -63.30
CA ASN A 10 -19.74 45.81 -62.71
C ASN A 10 -18.61 45.92 -63.76
N GLY A 11 -18.93 46.32 -65.00
CA GLY A 11 -17.93 46.51 -66.05
C GLY A 11 -17.32 45.22 -66.61
N LEU A 12 -17.95 44.06 -66.38
CA LEU A 12 -17.54 42.80 -66.99
C LEU A 12 -17.73 42.85 -68.52
N PRO A 13 -16.93 42.09 -69.30
CA PRO A 13 -17.05 42.05 -70.75
C PRO A 13 -18.48 41.75 -71.22
N SER A 14 -18.92 42.45 -72.27
CA SER A 14 -20.24 42.25 -72.87
C SER A 14 -20.39 40.82 -73.40
N GLY A 15 -21.51 40.17 -73.11
CA GLY A 15 -21.74 38.78 -73.48
C GLY A 15 -22.87 38.15 -72.67
N SER A 16 -23.44 37.05 -73.18
CA SER A 16 -24.53 36.32 -72.52
C SER A 16 -24.09 35.55 -71.26
N THR A 17 -22.78 35.36 -71.07
CA THR A 17 -22.17 34.72 -69.91
C THR A 17 -21.01 35.56 -69.39
N ALA A 18 -20.80 35.53 -68.08
CA ALA A 18 -19.63 36.11 -67.43
C ALA A 18 -19.16 35.19 -66.30
N THR A 19 -17.84 35.01 -66.18
CA THR A 19 -17.22 34.22 -65.11
C THR A 19 -16.66 35.17 -64.05
N VAL A 20 -17.01 34.94 -62.79
CA VAL A 20 -16.67 35.83 -61.67
C VAL A 20 -16.14 35.03 -60.49
N SER A 21 -15.29 35.64 -59.66
CA SER A 21 -14.79 35.04 -58.42
C SER A 21 -14.73 36.10 -57.32
N PRO A 22 -15.90 36.59 -56.86
CA PRO A 22 -15.95 37.66 -55.88
C PRO A 22 -15.45 37.20 -54.50
N THR A 23 -14.81 38.10 -53.76
CA THR A 23 -14.34 37.89 -52.38
C THR A 23 -15.35 38.34 -51.32
N THR A 24 -16.42 39.02 -51.74
CA THR A 24 -17.54 39.47 -50.90
C THR A 24 -18.85 39.20 -51.63
N THR A 25 -19.99 39.16 -50.92
CA THR A 25 -21.29 38.93 -51.57
C THR A 25 -21.59 40.05 -52.57
N THR A 26 -21.69 39.68 -53.85
CA THR A 26 -21.82 40.65 -54.95
C THR A 26 -23.05 40.33 -55.80
N SER A 27 -23.84 41.37 -56.10
CA SER A 27 -24.96 41.31 -57.03
C SER A 27 -24.50 41.71 -58.43
N TYR A 28 -24.78 40.85 -59.41
CA TYR A 28 -24.51 41.08 -60.82
C TYR A 28 -25.82 41.30 -61.57
N ILE A 29 -25.90 42.42 -62.27
CA ILE A 29 -27.06 42.80 -63.06
C ILE A 29 -26.64 42.80 -64.52
N ALA A 30 -27.28 41.94 -65.31
CA ALA A 30 -27.14 41.89 -66.76
C ALA A 30 -28.27 42.69 -67.40
N THR A 31 -27.92 43.64 -68.27
CA THR A 31 -28.87 44.47 -69.03
C THR A 31 -28.83 44.07 -70.49
N CYS A 32 -29.93 43.51 -70.99
CA CYS A 32 -30.13 43.16 -72.40
C CYS A 32 -30.80 44.33 -73.13
N THR A 33 -30.17 44.83 -74.20
CA THR A 33 -30.72 45.93 -75.02
C THR A 33 -30.94 45.47 -76.46
N VAL A 34 -32.16 45.64 -76.98
CA VAL A 34 -32.54 45.36 -78.38
C VAL A 34 -33.27 46.60 -78.93
N GLY A 35 -32.59 47.38 -79.77
CA GLY A 35 -33.13 48.66 -80.25
C GLY A 35 -33.34 49.65 -79.08
N THR A 36 -34.58 50.08 -78.85
CA THR A 36 -34.96 50.95 -77.72
C THR A 36 -35.45 50.19 -76.49
N CYS A 37 -35.61 48.86 -76.57
CA CYS A 37 -36.10 48.04 -75.47
C CYS A 37 -34.94 47.56 -74.59
N SER A 38 -35.11 47.63 -73.28
CA SER A 38 -34.15 47.13 -72.29
C SER A 38 -34.82 46.25 -71.24
N ALA A 39 -34.17 45.16 -70.86
CA ALA A 39 -34.58 44.27 -69.77
C ALA A 39 -33.38 43.91 -68.91
N THR A 40 -33.57 43.79 -67.61
CA THR A 40 -32.52 43.43 -66.66
C THR A 40 -32.78 42.06 -66.02
N ALA A 41 -31.72 41.34 -65.71
CA ALA A 41 -31.73 40.14 -64.89
C ALA A 41 -30.66 40.27 -63.80
N THR A 42 -30.99 39.87 -62.57
CA THR A 42 -30.06 39.94 -61.43
C THR A 42 -29.72 38.54 -60.95
N SER A 43 -28.44 38.31 -60.65
CA SER A 43 -27.97 37.11 -59.97
C SER A 43 -27.01 37.52 -58.85
N THR A 44 -27.12 36.87 -57.69
CA THR A 44 -26.32 37.19 -56.51
C THR A 44 -25.39 36.03 -56.18
N VAL A 45 -24.08 36.30 -56.13
CA VAL A 45 -23.11 35.34 -55.61
C VAL A 45 -22.92 35.64 -54.13
N THR A 46 -23.32 34.69 -53.27
CA THR A 46 -23.17 34.83 -51.82
C THR A 46 -21.81 34.28 -51.39
N VAL A 47 -21.04 35.09 -50.66
CA VAL A 47 -19.77 34.69 -50.05
C VAL A 47 -19.96 34.66 -48.54
N ASN A 48 -19.82 33.46 -47.96
CA ASN A 48 -19.96 33.25 -46.52
C ASN A 48 -18.62 33.48 -45.81
N SER A 49 -18.66 34.07 -44.61
CA SER A 49 -17.48 34.24 -43.77
C SER A 49 -17.06 32.93 -43.12
N LEU A 50 -15.75 32.75 -42.95
CA LEU A 50 -15.21 31.66 -42.11
C LEU A 50 -15.63 31.85 -40.63
N PRO A 51 -15.87 30.75 -39.89
CA PRO A 51 -16.07 30.82 -38.46
C PRO A 51 -14.79 31.26 -37.73
N ASN A 52 -14.94 32.03 -36.66
CA ASN A 52 -13.90 32.23 -35.66
C ASN A 52 -13.85 30.97 -34.77
N LEU A 53 -12.65 30.45 -34.51
CA LEU A 53 -12.41 29.40 -33.54
C LEU A 53 -11.09 29.66 -32.83
N ASN A 54 -11.15 29.80 -31.51
CA ASN A 54 -9.98 30.03 -30.66
C ASN A 54 -10.01 29.10 -29.45
N VAL A 55 -8.86 28.52 -29.12
CA VAL A 55 -8.70 27.73 -27.89
C VAL A 55 -8.34 28.69 -26.76
N VAL A 56 -9.11 28.63 -25.68
CA VAL A 56 -8.93 29.52 -24.52
C VAL A 56 -8.03 28.87 -23.47
N SER A 57 -8.30 27.61 -23.12
CA SER A 57 -7.51 26.90 -22.11
C SER A 57 -7.69 25.39 -22.22
N THR A 58 -6.75 24.65 -21.61
CA THR A 58 -6.84 23.22 -21.37
C THR A 58 -6.57 22.94 -19.89
N VAL A 59 -7.40 22.11 -19.26
CA VAL A 59 -7.31 21.83 -17.82
C VAL A 59 -7.44 20.33 -17.56
N CYS A 60 -6.47 19.75 -16.86
CA CYS A 60 -6.51 18.36 -16.41
C CYS A 60 -7.61 18.16 -15.36
N SER A 61 -8.29 17.03 -15.41
CA SER A 61 -9.20 16.63 -14.34
C SER A 61 -8.43 16.25 -13.08
N PRO A 62 -9.03 16.32 -11.88
CA PRO A 62 -8.35 15.99 -10.63
C PRO A 62 -7.77 14.57 -10.56
N ASN A 63 -8.34 13.63 -11.32
CA ASN A 63 -7.87 12.25 -11.41
C ASN A 63 -6.73 12.05 -12.43
N LEU A 64 -6.33 13.11 -13.13
CA LEU A 64 -5.25 13.16 -14.13
C LEU A 64 -5.43 12.24 -15.35
N GLN A 65 -6.59 11.60 -15.53
CA GLN A 65 -6.85 10.70 -16.66
C GLN A 65 -7.46 11.43 -17.86
N THR A 66 -8.15 12.54 -17.61
CA THR A 66 -8.83 13.31 -18.65
C THR A 66 -8.50 14.79 -18.57
N TYR A 67 -8.80 15.54 -19.61
CA TYR A 67 -8.73 16.99 -19.62
C TYR A 67 -9.94 17.59 -20.35
N THR A 68 -10.17 18.87 -20.08
CA THR A 68 -11.22 19.67 -20.71
C THR A 68 -10.58 20.83 -21.48
N ILE A 69 -11.07 21.08 -22.69
CA ILE A 69 -10.73 22.24 -23.52
C ILE A 69 -11.85 23.28 -23.36
N THR A 70 -11.50 24.53 -23.11
CA THR A 70 -12.41 25.67 -23.24
C THR A 70 -12.08 26.41 -24.53
N PHE A 71 -13.09 26.77 -25.32
CA PHE A 71 -12.91 27.46 -26.60
C PHE A 71 -13.83 28.68 -26.74
N SER A 72 -13.58 29.50 -27.75
CA SER A 72 -14.47 30.56 -28.20
C SER A 72 -14.72 30.36 -29.70
N SER A 73 -15.98 30.46 -30.11
CA SER A 73 -16.38 30.30 -31.51
C SER A 73 -17.73 30.94 -31.78
N ASN A 74 -17.87 31.55 -32.96
CA ASN A 74 -19.15 32.05 -33.47
C ASN A 74 -19.92 31.00 -34.31
N GLY A 75 -19.32 29.83 -34.56
CA GLY A 75 -19.95 28.69 -35.23
C GLY A 75 -20.28 27.55 -34.27
N THR A 76 -20.86 26.48 -34.83
CA THR A 76 -21.06 25.21 -34.11
C THR A 76 -19.77 24.41 -34.17
N VAL A 77 -19.23 24.02 -33.01
CA VAL A 77 -17.99 23.26 -32.89
C VAL A 77 -18.28 21.76 -32.80
N THR A 78 -17.49 20.96 -33.51
CA THR A 78 -17.35 19.52 -33.32
C THR A 78 -15.92 19.20 -32.90
N SER A 79 -15.70 18.02 -32.33
CA SER A 79 -14.41 17.58 -31.84
C SER A 79 -14.12 16.15 -32.28
N SER A 80 -12.86 15.84 -32.55
CA SER A 80 -12.40 14.47 -32.86
C SER A 80 -12.41 13.53 -31.65
N ALA A 81 -12.44 14.05 -30.42
CA ALA A 81 -12.56 13.28 -29.19
C ALA A 81 -13.22 14.08 -28.07
N GLY A 82 -13.68 13.40 -27.02
CA GLY A 82 -14.39 14.01 -25.90
C GLY A 82 -15.83 14.37 -26.22
N ILE A 83 -16.46 15.11 -25.32
CA ILE A 83 -17.87 15.49 -25.36
C ILE A 83 -17.97 16.99 -25.52
N VAL A 84 -18.56 17.45 -26.63
CA VAL A 84 -18.69 18.88 -26.94
C VAL A 84 -19.95 19.46 -26.32
N ASP A 85 -19.82 20.57 -25.61
CA ASP A 85 -20.91 21.45 -25.20
C ASP A 85 -20.72 22.82 -25.85
N ASN A 86 -21.53 23.12 -26.88
CA ASN A 86 -21.47 24.38 -27.60
C ASN A 86 -22.10 25.56 -26.86
N ASN A 87 -22.89 25.31 -25.81
CA ASN A 87 -23.46 26.36 -24.97
C ASN A 87 -22.43 26.80 -23.92
N ALA A 88 -21.81 25.83 -23.24
CA ALA A 88 -20.74 26.08 -22.29
C ALA A 88 -19.38 26.38 -22.95
N LYS A 89 -19.27 26.13 -24.26
CA LYS A 89 -18.04 26.26 -25.06
C LYS A 89 -16.88 25.41 -24.54
N THR A 90 -17.19 24.16 -24.21
CA THR A 90 -16.22 23.19 -23.70
C THR A 90 -16.19 21.89 -24.50
N VAL A 91 -15.05 21.21 -24.46
CA VAL A 91 -14.93 19.80 -24.83
C VAL A 91 -14.34 19.06 -23.65
N SER A 92 -15.14 18.19 -23.04
CA SER A 92 -14.77 17.49 -21.80
C SER A 92 -14.47 16.01 -22.04
N ASN A 93 -13.97 15.32 -21.00
CA ASN A 93 -13.74 13.87 -21.01
C ASN A 93 -12.79 13.40 -22.13
N ILE A 94 -11.76 14.19 -22.44
CA ILE A 94 -10.71 13.83 -23.40
C ILE A 94 -9.60 13.12 -22.64
N SER A 95 -9.21 11.91 -23.03
CA SER A 95 -8.11 11.19 -22.38
C SER A 95 -6.77 11.93 -22.54
N VAL A 96 -6.00 12.03 -21.45
CA VAL A 96 -4.63 12.56 -21.49
C VAL A 96 -3.77 11.72 -22.45
N GLY A 97 -2.91 12.38 -23.24
CA GLY A 97 -2.17 11.80 -24.37
C GLY A 97 -2.90 11.87 -25.71
N THR A 98 -4.18 12.24 -25.74
CA THR A 98 -4.94 12.39 -26.99
C THR A 98 -4.93 13.83 -27.47
N ASN A 99 -4.35 14.10 -28.64
CA ASN A 99 -4.49 15.39 -29.32
C ASN A 99 -5.89 15.49 -29.96
N VAL A 100 -6.45 16.69 -30.01
CA VAL A 100 -7.82 16.93 -30.47
C VAL A 100 -7.85 17.91 -31.63
N THR A 101 -8.63 17.59 -32.65
CA THR A 101 -9.00 18.53 -33.72
C THR A 101 -10.38 19.11 -33.41
N LEU A 102 -10.45 20.41 -33.17
CA LEU A 102 -11.72 21.15 -33.11
C LEU A 102 -12.07 21.65 -34.50
N THR A 103 -13.32 21.51 -34.91
CA THR A 103 -13.83 22.04 -36.19
C THR A 103 -15.05 22.91 -35.92
N ALA A 104 -14.96 24.20 -36.21
CA ALA A 104 -16.10 25.11 -36.18
C ALA A 104 -16.73 25.20 -37.57
N THR A 105 -18.06 25.19 -37.62
CA THR A 105 -18.85 25.34 -38.84
C THR A 105 -19.81 26.52 -38.69
N LEU A 106 -19.79 27.44 -39.67
CA LEU A 106 -20.71 28.57 -39.77
C LEU A 106 -21.09 28.77 -41.24
N ASN A 107 -22.38 28.76 -41.57
CA ASN A 107 -22.89 28.95 -42.94
C ASN A 107 -22.19 28.04 -43.98
N ASN A 108 -21.99 26.77 -43.64
CA ASN A 108 -21.27 25.76 -44.45
C ASN A 108 -19.76 26.02 -44.66
N CYS A 109 -19.19 27.08 -44.10
CA CYS A 109 -17.75 27.29 -44.03
C CYS A 109 -17.17 26.66 -42.76
N THR A 110 -15.97 26.09 -42.84
CA THR A 110 -15.32 25.42 -41.72
C THR A 110 -13.96 26.04 -41.39
N THR A 111 -13.57 25.97 -40.13
CA THR A 111 -12.21 26.28 -39.64
C THR A 111 -11.84 25.27 -38.58
N ASN A 112 -10.60 24.79 -38.58
CA ASN A 112 -10.14 23.82 -37.62
C ASN A 112 -8.91 24.29 -36.85
N VAL A 113 -8.75 23.78 -35.63
CA VAL A 113 -7.60 24.02 -34.75
C VAL A 113 -7.20 22.69 -34.13
N GLN A 114 -5.90 22.41 -34.13
CA GLN A 114 -5.32 21.28 -33.39
C GLN A 114 -4.98 21.71 -31.97
N VAL A 115 -5.35 20.89 -30.99
CA VAL A 115 -5.06 21.08 -29.57
C VAL A 115 -4.24 19.90 -29.11
N THR A 116 -3.01 20.15 -28.69
CA THR A 116 -2.15 19.10 -28.13
C THR A 116 -2.58 18.77 -26.70
N SER A 117 -2.50 17.50 -26.33
CA SER A 117 -2.83 17.07 -24.97
C SER A 117 -1.94 17.79 -23.94
N PRO A 118 -2.50 18.31 -22.84
CA PRO A 118 -1.71 18.92 -21.78
C PRO A 118 -0.91 17.87 -20.99
N ASN A 119 0.19 18.31 -20.38
CA ASN A 119 0.91 17.49 -19.40
C ASN A 119 0.16 17.55 -18.05
N CYS A 120 -0.25 16.39 -17.55
CA CYS A 120 -0.93 16.24 -16.26
C CYS A 120 0.00 15.47 -15.28
N PRO A 121 1.07 16.09 -14.76
CA PRO A 121 2.04 15.39 -13.94
C PRO A 121 1.45 15.01 -12.59
N CYS A 122 1.90 13.87 -12.06
CA CYS A 122 1.56 13.50 -10.69
C CYS A 122 2.13 14.52 -9.69
N PRO A 123 1.31 15.07 -8.79
CA PRO A 123 1.84 15.82 -7.66
C PRO A 123 2.71 14.91 -6.78
N THR A 124 3.62 15.53 -6.04
CA THR A 124 4.48 14.80 -5.10
C THR A 124 3.64 14.23 -3.96
N VAL A 125 3.72 12.91 -3.77
CA VAL A 125 3.19 12.20 -2.61
C VAL A 125 4.36 11.90 -1.67
N ASN A 126 4.21 12.29 -0.40
CA ASN A 126 5.24 12.05 0.60
C ASN A 126 5.38 10.56 0.91
N GLN A 127 6.58 10.14 1.32
CA GLN A 127 6.78 8.78 1.81
C GLN A 127 5.91 8.55 3.07
N PRO A 128 5.27 7.37 3.24
CA PRO A 128 4.59 7.03 4.48
C PRO A 128 5.54 7.11 5.68
N VAL A 129 5.04 7.56 6.82
CA VAL A 129 5.79 7.54 8.08
C VAL A 129 5.59 6.18 8.75
N SER A 130 6.70 5.49 9.02
CA SER A 130 6.71 4.17 9.66
C SER A 130 6.28 4.24 11.12
N GLY A 131 5.46 3.27 11.56
CA GLY A 131 5.17 3.02 12.99
C GLY A 131 6.34 2.39 13.77
N GLY A 132 7.45 2.09 13.09
CA GLY A 132 8.66 1.52 13.68
C GLY A 132 8.85 0.03 13.41
N ASN A 133 10.07 -0.45 13.62
CA ASN A 133 10.42 -1.86 13.52
C ASN A 133 9.81 -2.65 14.69
N VAL A 134 9.42 -3.89 14.45
CA VAL A 134 8.78 -4.76 15.43
C VAL A 134 9.66 -5.95 15.73
N THR A 135 9.81 -6.26 17.02
CA THR A 135 10.43 -7.51 17.49
C THR A 135 9.43 -8.24 18.37
N VAL A 136 9.16 -9.51 18.06
CA VAL A 136 8.17 -10.34 18.78
C VAL A 136 8.75 -11.74 19.05
N CYS A 137 8.23 -12.41 20.08
CA CYS A 137 8.59 -13.79 20.37
C CYS A 137 7.70 -14.76 19.59
N SER A 138 8.21 -15.93 19.21
CA SER A 138 7.49 -16.90 18.39
C SER A 138 6.25 -17.51 19.04
N ASN A 139 6.12 -17.39 20.37
CA ASN A 139 4.96 -17.82 21.14
C ASN A 139 3.95 -16.68 21.41
N VAL A 140 4.17 -15.50 20.85
CA VAL A 140 3.28 -14.33 20.94
C VAL A 140 2.70 -14.03 19.56
N ASN A 141 1.44 -13.61 19.53
CA ASN A 141 0.82 -13.17 18.28
C ASN A 141 1.56 -11.97 17.69
N ILE A 142 1.85 -12.04 16.39
CA ILE A 142 2.53 -10.95 15.66
C ILE A 142 1.58 -9.74 15.59
N PRO A 143 1.99 -8.56 16.07
CA PRO A 143 1.17 -7.35 15.96
C PRO A 143 1.15 -6.83 14.52
N ALA A 144 0.13 -6.03 14.18
CA ALA A 144 0.07 -5.36 12.90
C ALA A 144 1.21 -4.33 12.76
N LEU A 145 1.91 -4.34 11.64
CA LEU A 145 2.75 -3.24 11.21
C LEU A 145 1.85 -2.07 10.79
N SER A 146 2.31 -0.85 10.99
CA SER A 146 1.52 0.36 10.69
C SER A 146 2.34 1.45 10.01
N VAL A 147 1.65 2.28 9.23
CA VAL A 147 2.16 3.53 8.68
C VAL A 147 1.13 4.65 8.84
N THR A 148 1.58 5.89 8.76
CA THR A 148 0.71 7.06 8.57
C THR A 148 1.02 7.75 7.25
N VAL A 149 0.01 8.39 6.65
CA VAL A 149 0.06 9.04 5.33
C VAL A 149 -0.65 10.40 5.39
N GLY A 150 -0.55 11.19 4.33
CA GLY A 150 -1.23 12.48 4.22
C GLY A 150 -2.76 12.35 4.07
N ALA A 151 -3.45 13.49 4.02
CA ALA A 151 -4.89 13.51 3.79
C ALA A 151 -5.23 12.99 2.37
N ASN A 152 -6.32 12.22 2.25
CA ASN A 152 -6.78 11.62 0.99
C ASN A 152 -5.75 10.65 0.35
N GLU A 153 -4.91 10.03 1.19
CA GLU A 153 -3.95 9.01 0.79
C GLU A 153 -4.22 7.68 1.51
N SER A 154 -3.68 6.60 0.96
CA SER A 154 -3.68 5.26 1.56
C SER A 154 -2.34 4.57 1.25
N ALA A 155 -2.18 3.33 1.68
CA ALA A 155 -0.92 2.61 1.56
C ALA A 155 -1.06 1.23 0.93
N ASN A 156 -0.02 0.83 0.20
CA ASN A 156 0.13 -0.53 -0.34
C ASN A 156 1.40 -1.16 0.24
N TRP A 157 1.28 -2.40 0.70
CA TRP A 157 2.31 -3.19 1.36
C TRP A 157 2.90 -4.20 0.40
N TYR A 158 4.22 -4.38 0.47
CA TYR A 158 5.00 -5.24 -0.41
C TYR A 158 5.95 -6.12 0.38
N ASN A 159 6.22 -7.31 -0.15
CA ASN A 159 7.33 -8.14 0.30
C ASN A 159 8.66 -7.63 -0.26
N ASN A 160 9.77 -8.23 0.18
CA ASN A 160 11.13 -7.88 -0.26
C ASN A 160 11.39 -8.12 -1.76
N SER A 161 10.60 -8.98 -2.41
CA SER A 161 10.68 -9.23 -3.85
C SER A 161 9.82 -8.26 -4.68
N GLY A 162 9.11 -7.32 -4.05
CA GLY A 162 8.23 -6.35 -4.70
C GLY A 162 6.81 -6.86 -4.99
N GLY A 163 6.43 -8.05 -4.51
CA GLY A 163 5.07 -8.58 -4.60
C GLY A 163 4.12 -7.88 -3.62
N VAL A 164 2.90 -7.58 -4.07
CA VAL A 164 1.86 -6.95 -3.25
C VAL A 164 1.36 -7.93 -2.18
N LEU A 165 1.30 -7.46 -0.93
CA LEU A 165 0.79 -8.21 0.22
C LEU A 165 -0.57 -7.69 0.68
N ALA A 166 -0.76 -6.38 0.66
CA ALA A 166 -2.02 -5.73 0.99
C ALA A 166 -2.10 -4.38 0.26
N SER A 167 -3.32 -3.97 -0.09
CA SER A 167 -3.57 -2.70 -0.77
C SER A 167 -4.64 -1.92 -0.05
N ASN A 168 -4.60 -0.59 -0.19
CA ASN A 168 -5.58 0.32 0.42
C ASN A 168 -5.74 0.14 1.94
N THR A 169 -4.63 -0.03 2.67
CA THR A 169 -4.66 -0.19 4.12
C THR A 169 -3.42 0.39 4.78
N LEU A 170 -3.62 1.07 5.92
CA LEU A 170 -2.54 1.64 6.72
C LEU A 170 -1.86 0.62 7.65
N THR A 171 -2.40 -0.61 7.71
CA THR A 171 -1.88 -1.68 8.56
C THR A 171 -1.79 -3.00 7.83
N TYR A 172 -0.80 -3.82 8.20
CA TYR A 172 -0.62 -5.17 7.68
C TYR A 172 -0.07 -6.10 8.78
N THR A 173 -0.68 -7.27 8.96
CA THR A 173 -0.22 -8.29 9.92
C THR A 173 0.52 -9.40 9.17
N PRO A 174 1.86 -9.38 9.15
CA PRO A 174 2.66 -10.44 8.54
C PRO A 174 2.63 -11.74 9.34
N THR A 175 3.04 -12.84 8.70
CA THR A 175 3.17 -14.17 9.32
C THR A 175 4.62 -14.65 9.48
N THR A 176 5.58 -13.95 8.87
CA THR A 176 6.99 -14.34 8.83
C THR A 176 7.89 -13.19 9.22
N ALA A 177 9.08 -13.47 9.76
CA ALA A 177 10.10 -12.43 9.92
C ALA A 177 10.57 -11.92 8.55
N GLY A 178 10.97 -10.65 8.47
CA GLY A 178 11.48 -10.07 7.23
C GLY A 178 11.35 -8.56 7.12
N ALA A 179 11.76 -8.03 5.97
CA ALA A 179 11.58 -6.64 5.59
C ALA A 179 10.30 -6.48 4.77
N TYR A 180 9.49 -5.49 5.16
CA TYR A 180 8.24 -5.10 4.52
C TYR A 180 8.36 -3.68 3.98
N PHE A 181 7.87 -3.45 2.77
CA PHE A 181 8.00 -2.17 2.09
C PHE A 181 6.63 -1.57 1.84
N VAL A 182 6.47 -0.27 2.07
CA VAL A 182 5.17 0.41 2.00
C VAL A 182 5.29 1.68 1.18
N GLU A 183 4.41 1.85 0.18
CA GLU A 183 4.26 3.11 -0.55
C GLU A 183 2.94 3.78 -0.18
N ALA A 184 2.92 5.12 -0.19
CA ALA A 184 1.69 5.88 -0.11
C ALA A 184 1.15 6.10 -1.53
N TYR A 185 -0.16 6.25 -1.66
CA TYR A 185 -0.78 6.71 -2.88
C TYR A 185 -2.02 7.56 -2.62
N ASN A 186 -2.29 8.52 -3.50
CA ASN A 186 -3.45 9.38 -3.43
C ASN A 186 -4.70 8.67 -3.99
N LEU A 187 -5.84 8.78 -3.29
CA LEU A 187 -7.07 8.07 -3.63
C LEU A 187 -7.80 8.62 -4.86
N THR A 188 -7.48 9.85 -5.30
CA THR A 188 -8.13 10.51 -6.43
C THR A 188 -7.40 10.29 -7.76
N ASN A 189 -6.07 10.41 -7.75
CA ASN A 189 -5.25 10.36 -8.97
C ASN A 189 -4.26 9.19 -9.01
N ASN A 190 -4.23 8.33 -7.99
CA ASN A 190 -3.34 7.18 -7.88
C ASN A 190 -1.84 7.51 -7.96
N CYS A 191 -1.46 8.78 -7.78
CA CYS A 191 -0.07 9.16 -7.68
C CYS A 191 0.56 8.54 -6.44
N LYS A 192 1.78 8.03 -6.57
CA LYS A 192 2.47 7.23 -5.57
C LYS A 192 3.65 7.97 -4.98
N SER A 193 4.04 7.62 -3.76
CA SER A 193 5.29 8.09 -3.18
C SER A 193 6.48 7.62 -4.04
N ALA A 194 7.46 8.50 -4.22
CA ALA A 194 8.64 8.19 -5.04
C ALA A 194 9.49 7.04 -4.47
N THR A 195 9.44 6.87 -3.14
CA THR A 195 10.14 5.81 -2.41
C THR A 195 9.18 5.05 -1.52
N LYS A 196 9.56 3.82 -1.16
CA LYS A 196 8.89 2.98 -0.16
C LYS A 196 9.58 3.13 1.19
N VAL A 197 8.82 3.14 2.28
CA VAL A 197 9.39 3.02 3.63
C VAL A 197 9.57 1.54 3.97
N GLN A 198 10.67 1.19 4.63
CA GLN A 198 10.94 -0.18 5.08
C GLN A 198 10.57 -0.34 6.56
N ILE A 199 9.95 -1.46 6.90
CA ILE A 199 9.66 -1.89 8.27
C ILE A 199 10.18 -3.31 8.46
N ASN A 200 11.01 -3.52 9.47
CA ASN A 200 11.56 -4.84 9.80
C ASN A 200 10.72 -5.50 10.90
N LEU A 201 10.30 -6.74 10.63
CA LEU A 201 9.79 -7.66 11.65
C LEU A 201 10.85 -8.70 11.99
N VAL A 202 11.22 -8.75 13.26
CA VAL A 202 12.08 -9.79 13.83
C VAL A 202 11.23 -10.71 14.70
N ILE A 203 11.28 -12.01 14.44
CA ILE A 203 10.67 -13.04 15.28
C ILE A 203 11.79 -13.78 16.01
N LYS A 204 11.81 -13.67 17.34
CA LYS A 204 12.74 -14.40 18.20
C LYS A 204 12.12 -15.73 18.61
N ASN A 205 12.90 -16.81 18.56
CA ASN A 205 12.42 -18.11 19.01
C ASN A 205 12.18 -18.10 20.52
N ALA A 206 11.00 -18.54 20.94
CA ALA A 206 10.71 -18.77 22.34
C ALA A 206 11.64 -19.85 22.91
N PRO A 207 12.15 -19.66 24.14
CA PRO A 207 12.94 -20.70 24.79
C PRO A 207 12.15 -21.99 24.97
N THR A 208 12.81 -23.14 24.86
CA THR A 208 12.26 -24.41 25.37
C THR A 208 12.89 -24.72 26.73
N ILE A 209 12.17 -25.41 27.61
CA ILE A 209 12.65 -25.74 28.95
C ILE A 209 12.39 -27.23 29.21
N SER A 210 13.43 -27.97 29.55
CA SER A 210 13.36 -29.39 29.92
C SER A 210 13.89 -29.56 31.34
N PRO A 211 13.03 -29.46 32.36
CA PRO A 211 13.48 -29.48 33.74
C PRO A 211 13.62 -30.88 34.31
N THR A 212 14.51 -31.03 35.28
CA THR A 212 14.81 -32.27 36.01
C THR A 212 14.93 -31.96 37.49
N VAL A 213 14.19 -32.70 38.32
CA VAL A 213 14.23 -32.55 39.78
C VAL A 213 15.07 -33.68 40.37
N LYS A 214 16.02 -33.33 41.23
CA LYS A 214 16.72 -34.27 42.12
C LYS A 214 16.26 -34.01 43.55
N GLN A 215 15.61 -35.01 44.15
CA GLN A 215 15.20 -34.96 45.55
C GLN A 215 16.42 -34.82 46.48
N ALA A 216 16.16 -34.43 47.72
CA ALA A 216 17.15 -34.40 48.78
C ALA A 216 17.78 -35.79 49.01
N THR A 217 19.04 -35.80 49.43
CA THR A 217 19.72 -37.01 49.89
C THR A 217 19.36 -37.30 51.36
N CYS A 218 19.60 -38.53 51.82
CA CYS A 218 19.39 -38.92 53.21
C CYS A 218 20.73 -39.02 53.94
N ASN A 219 20.83 -38.39 55.11
CA ASN A 219 21.80 -38.74 56.14
C ASN A 219 21.11 -39.63 57.18
N VAL A 220 21.23 -40.94 57.00
CA VAL A 220 20.51 -41.95 57.80
C VAL A 220 18.99 -41.71 57.74
N THR A 221 18.36 -41.24 58.81
CA THR A 221 16.91 -40.97 58.90
C THR A 221 16.53 -39.52 58.65
N VAL A 222 17.50 -38.63 58.44
CA VAL A 222 17.26 -37.20 58.24
C VAL A 222 17.52 -36.84 56.78
N ALA A 223 16.54 -36.21 56.13
CA ALA A 223 16.74 -35.66 54.80
C ALA A 223 17.61 -34.40 54.85
N ASN A 224 18.57 -34.30 53.95
CA ASN A 224 19.41 -33.11 53.81
C ASN A 224 18.68 -31.98 53.08
N ASN A 225 19.19 -30.75 53.19
CA ASN A 225 18.69 -29.57 52.46
C ASN A 225 19.46 -29.36 51.15
N ASP A 226 19.58 -30.42 50.36
CA ASP A 226 20.43 -30.48 49.17
C ASP A 226 19.67 -30.88 47.89
N ALA A 227 18.33 -30.76 47.89
CA ALA A 227 17.53 -30.98 46.69
C ALA A 227 17.92 -29.96 45.61
N LYS A 228 17.72 -30.35 44.35
CA LYS A 228 18.16 -29.56 43.18
C LYS A 228 17.08 -29.55 42.12
N ILE A 229 16.86 -28.38 41.53
CA ILE A 229 16.19 -28.24 40.25
C ILE A 229 17.29 -27.96 39.23
N LEU A 230 17.37 -28.77 38.19
CA LEU A 230 18.22 -28.56 37.03
C LEU A 230 17.31 -28.42 35.81
N PHE A 231 17.76 -27.75 34.77
CA PHE A 231 17.05 -27.77 33.49
C PHE A 231 18.00 -27.48 32.34
N THR A 232 17.65 -27.98 31.17
CA THR A 232 18.24 -27.55 29.89
C THR A 232 17.25 -26.65 29.15
N SER A 233 17.80 -25.79 28.30
CA SER A 233 17.03 -24.89 27.47
C SER A 233 17.68 -24.73 26.10
N THR A 234 16.83 -24.63 25.06
CA THR A 234 17.24 -24.13 23.75
C THR A 234 16.68 -22.73 23.53
N ASN A 235 17.40 -21.90 22.76
CA ASN A 235 17.04 -20.50 22.47
C ASN A 235 16.88 -19.60 23.70
N GLY A 236 17.37 -20.01 24.87
CA GLY A 236 17.37 -19.19 26.08
C GLY A 236 18.77 -18.69 26.41
N ASP A 237 18.86 -17.52 27.03
CA ASP A 237 20.13 -16.92 27.49
C ASP A 237 20.15 -16.60 29.00
N LYS A 238 19.00 -16.29 29.59
CA LYS A 238 18.88 -16.03 31.04
C LYS A 238 17.66 -16.71 31.66
N TYR A 239 17.68 -16.89 32.97
CA TYR A 239 16.58 -17.53 33.68
C TYR A 239 16.36 -17.00 35.09
N ASN A 240 15.16 -17.26 35.61
CA ASN A 240 14.78 -17.08 37.01
C ASN A 240 13.94 -18.28 37.48
N ILE A 241 14.05 -18.62 38.76
CA ILE A 241 13.26 -19.70 39.39
C ILE A 241 12.58 -19.18 40.65
N VAL A 242 11.25 -19.14 40.63
CA VAL A 242 10.42 -18.72 41.76
C VAL A 242 9.65 -19.90 42.35
N LEU A 243 9.28 -19.80 43.63
CA LEU A 243 8.39 -20.77 44.29
C LEU A 243 6.95 -20.47 43.88
N GLY A 244 6.17 -21.52 43.59
CA GLY A 244 4.78 -21.43 43.16
C GLY A 244 4.54 -21.98 41.76
N SER A 245 3.25 -22.06 41.40
CA SER A 245 2.75 -22.57 40.12
C SER A 245 2.71 -21.53 39.00
N ALA A 246 3.08 -20.28 39.31
CA ALA A 246 3.14 -19.18 38.36
C ALA A 246 4.39 -18.35 38.61
N PHE A 247 4.87 -17.67 37.56
CA PHE A 247 5.98 -16.75 37.70
C PHE A 247 5.51 -15.46 38.39
N THR A 248 5.69 -15.38 39.71
CA THR A 248 5.36 -14.20 40.51
C THR A 248 6.64 -13.50 40.96
N GLY A 249 6.79 -12.20 40.69
CA GLY A 249 7.92 -11.39 41.17
C GLY A 249 8.30 -10.24 40.23
N THR A 250 9.31 -9.48 40.63
CA THR A 250 9.91 -8.37 39.85
C THR A 250 11.06 -8.79 38.94
N GLY A 251 11.39 -10.09 38.91
CA GLY A 251 12.53 -10.61 38.16
C GLY A 251 12.33 -10.46 36.65
N ASN A 252 13.09 -9.56 36.05
CA ASN A 252 13.09 -9.23 34.62
C ASN A 252 14.38 -9.74 33.94
N TYR A 253 14.47 -9.61 32.62
CA TYR A 253 15.62 -10.02 31.81
C TYR A 253 16.94 -9.40 32.31
N THR A 254 16.90 -8.14 32.71
CA THR A 254 18.10 -7.43 33.18
C THR A 254 18.67 -8.05 34.46
N THR A 255 17.80 -8.45 35.38
CA THR A 255 18.17 -9.02 36.69
C THR A 255 18.25 -10.55 36.70
N ALA A 256 17.85 -11.21 35.61
CA ALA A 256 17.88 -12.66 35.49
C ALA A 256 19.31 -13.23 35.45
N THR A 257 19.44 -14.49 35.87
CA THR A 257 20.73 -15.19 35.92
C THR A 257 21.09 -15.71 34.53
N ASN A 258 22.35 -15.57 34.11
CA ASN A 258 22.82 -16.13 32.83
C ASN A 258 22.73 -17.67 32.83
N LEU A 259 22.32 -18.24 31.71
CA LEU A 259 22.45 -19.67 31.46
C LEU A 259 23.90 -20.03 31.18
N ASN A 260 24.33 -21.19 31.69
CA ASN A 260 25.66 -21.73 31.44
C ASN A 260 25.52 -22.97 30.58
N ALA A 261 26.14 -22.98 29.39
CA ALA A 261 26.09 -24.09 28.43
C ALA A 261 24.66 -24.59 28.12
N GLY A 262 23.68 -23.67 28.02
CA GLY A 262 22.29 -24.02 27.74
C GLY A 262 21.52 -24.65 28.91
N GLY A 263 22.02 -24.53 30.14
CA GLY A 263 21.35 -25.04 31.33
C GLY A 263 21.43 -24.09 32.53
N GLY A 264 20.48 -24.26 33.45
CA GLY A 264 20.42 -23.52 34.70
C GLY A 264 20.03 -24.41 35.86
N ASN A 265 20.10 -23.87 37.07
CA ASN A 265 19.84 -24.65 38.27
C ASN A 265 19.35 -23.81 39.45
N LYS A 266 18.72 -24.48 40.40
CA LYS A 266 18.52 -24.03 41.77
C LYS A 266 19.02 -25.13 42.69
N LEU A 267 20.10 -24.84 43.41
CA LEU A 267 20.79 -25.79 44.28
C LEU A 267 20.40 -25.55 45.75
N ASN A 268 20.73 -26.52 46.59
CA ASN A 268 20.57 -26.43 48.05
C ASN A 268 19.14 -26.09 48.47
N ILE A 269 18.16 -26.68 47.77
CA ILE A 269 16.75 -26.51 48.09
C ILE A 269 16.45 -27.35 49.33
N PRO A 270 15.82 -26.78 50.38
CA PRO A 270 15.39 -27.53 51.55
C PRO A 270 14.45 -28.68 51.17
N ASN A 271 14.54 -29.80 51.88
CA ASN A 271 13.58 -30.89 51.70
C ASN A 271 12.18 -30.40 52.13
N PRO A 272 11.18 -30.37 51.23
CA PRO A 272 9.90 -29.78 51.59
C PRO A 272 9.07 -30.75 52.44
N THR A 273 8.18 -30.23 53.28
CA THR A 273 7.26 -31.04 54.10
C THR A 273 6.05 -31.53 53.30
N THR A 274 5.67 -30.80 52.25
CA THR A 274 4.63 -31.15 51.27
C THR A 274 5.18 -30.97 49.86
N ALA A 275 4.51 -31.53 48.84
CA ALA A 275 4.89 -31.25 47.46
C ALA A 275 4.88 -29.73 47.19
N GLN A 276 6.00 -29.19 46.70
CA GLN A 276 6.15 -27.77 46.38
C GLN A 276 6.36 -27.60 44.88
N GLN A 277 5.64 -26.64 44.29
CA GLN A 277 5.85 -26.25 42.90
C GLN A 277 6.86 -25.12 42.78
N TYR A 278 7.63 -25.15 41.69
CA TYR A 278 8.53 -24.09 41.28
C TYR A 278 8.26 -23.75 39.82
N THR A 279 8.29 -22.46 39.50
CA THR A 279 8.18 -21.96 38.12
C THR A 279 9.54 -21.48 37.66
N ILE A 280 10.00 -22.03 36.54
CA ILE A 280 11.24 -21.68 35.83
C ILE A 280 10.82 -20.80 34.67
N ARG A 281 11.30 -19.56 34.63
CA ARG A 281 11.22 -18.69 33.46
C ARG A 281 12.56 -18.64 32.78
N VAL A 282 12.58 -18.88 31.48
CA VAL A 282 13.76 -18.66 30.63
C VAL A 282 13.45 -17.56 29.63
N TYR A 283 14.35 -16.60 29.52
CA TYR A 283 14.28 -15.48 28.58
C TYR A 283 15.16 -15.74 27.35
N ASN A 284 14.88 -15.00 26.28
CA ASN A 284 15.71 -14.85 25.09
C ASN A 284 15.88 -13.36 24.80
N GLU A 285 17.01 -12.78 25.24
CA GLU A 285 17.48 -11.41 24.98
C GLU A 285 16.57 -10.25 25.49
N THR A 286 15.31 -10.50 25.83
CA THR A 286 14.30 -9.47 26.13
C THR A 286 13.28 -9.95 27.17
N ASP A 287 12.62 -9.01 27.84
CA ASP A 287 11.53 -9.29 28.79
C ASP A 287 10.28 -9.90 28.15
N THR A 288 10.11 -9.71 26.84
CA THR A 288 8.91 -10.11 26.11
C THR A 288 9.07 -11.44 25.37
N CYS A 289 10.29 -11.99 25.30
CA CYS A 289 10.53 -13.30 24.72
C CYS A 289 10.99 -14.27 25.78
N TYR A 290 10.04 -15.00 26.36
CA TYR A 290 10.28 -15.97 27.42
C TYR A 290 9.32 -17.15 27.30
N SER A 291 9.68 -18.21 28.03
CA SER A 291 8.81 -19.36 28.29
C SER A 291 8.85 -19.70 29.78
N ASP A 292 7.74 -20.23 30.27
CA ASP A 292 7.63 -20.71 31.65
C ASP A 292 7.47 -22.24 31.66
N SER A 293 8.04 -22.88 32.67
CA SER A 293 7.86 -24.31 32.94
C SER A 293 7.74 -24.54 34.44
N THR A 294 6.83 -25.43 34.84
CA THR A 294 6.60 -25.76 36.24
C THR A 294 7.16 -27.12 36.58
N VAL A 295 7.78 -27.25 37.76
CA VAL A 295 8.19 -28.55 38.33
C VAL A 295 7.69 -28.71 39.76
N THR A 296 7.51 -29.97 40.17
CA THR A 296 7.14 -30.32 41.54
C THR A 296 8.29 -31.03 42.24
N LEU A 297 8.73 -30.48 43.37
CA LEU A 297 9.63 -31.14 44.30
C LEU A 297 8.79 -31.82 45.39
N THR A 298 8.83 -33.14 45.43
CA THR A 298 8.15 -33.93 46.46
C THR A 298 9.06 -34.20 47.67
N PRO A 299 8.49 -34.34 48.88
CA PRO A 299 9.25 -34.65 50.08
C PRO A 299 10.06 -35.95 49.94
N LYS A 300 11.33 -35.93 50.36
CA LYS A 300 12.12 -37.13 50.58
C LYS A 300 11.82 -37.67 51.98
N ASN A 301 11.34 -38.90 52.05
CA ASN A 301 11.25 -39.64 53.30
C ASN A 301 12.49 -40.55 53.46
N CYS A 302 13.21 -40.39 54.57
CA CYS A 302 14.42 -41.14 54.88
C CYS A 302 14.09 -42.18 55.95
N VAL A 303 13.88 -43.42 55.52
CA VAL A 303 13.61 -44.54 56.42
C VAL A 303 14.83 -45.46 56.43
N LEU A 304 15.20 -45.95 57.62
CA LEU A 304 16.20 -46.99 57.79
C LEU A 304 15.67 -48.29 57.17
N ILE A 305 16.21 -48.68 56.03
CA ILE A 305 15.98 -50.01 55.46
C ILE A 305 17.00 -50.94 56.13
N CYS A 306 16.60 -51.62 57.20
CA CYS A 306 17.32 -52.83 57.60
C CYS A 306 17.02 -53.89 56.55
N GLU A 307 18.00 -54.25 55.72
CA GLU A 307 17.93 -55.54 55.04
C GLU A 307 17.77 -56.63 56.12
N PRO A 308 16.83 -57.59 55.97
CA PRO A 308 16.75 -58.70 56.90
C PRO A 308 18.08 -59.45 56.82
N PHE A 309 18.81 -59.51 57.94
CA PHE A 309 20.02 -60.32 58.08
C PHE A 309 19.72 -61.72 57.51
N LYS A 310 20.47 -62.13 56.49
CA LYS A 310 20.48 -63.54 56.08
C LYS A 310 21.11 -64.33 57.23
N CYS A 311 20.29 -64.99 58.05
CA CYS A 311 20.77 -66.02 58.96
C CYS A 311 21.35 -67.17 58.11
N THR A 312 22.68 -67.25 58.00
CA THR A 312 23.34 -68.47 57.53
C THR A 312 23.40 -69.46 58.69
N ASP A 313 22.83 -70.65 58.49
CA ASP A 313 22.84 -71.74 59.46
C ASP A 313 24.27 -72.08 59.89
N LEU A 314 24.51 -71.97 61.21
CA LEU A 314 25.75 -72.38 61.85
C LEU A 314 25.76 -73.91 61.98
N LYS A 315 26.46 -74.62 61.09
CA LYS A 315 26.71 -76.07 61.27
C LYS A 315 27.84 -76.29 62.26
N VAL A 316 27.50 -76.68 63.48
CA VAL A 316 28.46 -77.21 64.47
C VAL A 316 28.70 -78.69 64.17
N ARG A 317 29.95 -79.08 63.89
CA ARG A 317 30.39 -80.47 63.97
C ARG A 317 31.01 -80.68 65.36
N ILE A 318 30.45 -81.61 66.11
CA ILE A 318 31.06 -82.18 67.31
C ILE A 318 31.72 -83.49 66.86
N ASN A 319 32.97 -83.69 67.28
CA ASN A 319 33.87 -84.78 66.85
C ASN A 319 33.24 -86.17 66.90
#